data_AF-A0A6V8CF92-F1
#
_entry.id   AF-A0A6V8CF92-F1
#
_cell.length_a   1.000
_cell.length_b   1.000
_cell.length_c   1.000
_cell.angle_alpha   90.00
_cell.angle_beta   90.00
_cell.angle_gamma   90.00
#
_symmetry.space_group_name_H-M   'P 1'
#
loop_
_entity.id
_entity.type
_entity.pdbx_description
1 polymer ?
#
loop_
_entity_poly.entity_id
_entity_poly.type
_entity_poly.pdbx_seq_one_letter_code
_entity_poly.pdbx_strand_id
1 'polypeptide(L)'
;LNMGNNDAVVREIRPILDGEPIEDRIPNSFSISDFFASNPGWQGSNTFIRIDSIKKAGFFDEKLLCTHDRDLAIRCLERADFKVAFSEKVTLLYHLEKHRESLTMTQGRGKHTGLLQFYSKHKKIMTNEDEKAFLKRSKELFGLDSDFFQITDTSMDYSGFPAISEVNENTLWFRIRKMAHKFKKFWWRYRVRKGVTKVLGRQFTRTREKIEIDLTYACNLRCHDCNRSCRQAPDGMEIQLEKIRLFVDDSLSRSISWKKIRLLGGEPTLHSKFEEVLYEIGRYKFSNPRCRLEVVTNGYGRKVKRKLLNIPPFFHIENTMKDSEIQPQFYSFNVAMKDKKGSKKVDFTNGCSNIEQCGIGLTPTGYYPCAIAGGIDRVAGWNLGRKEIPEEQDDMLDLLNEFCSYCGRFESRYFTLPELMPNSTPGVMSSSWEQIYDEWKARRVS
;
A
#
# COMPACT_ATOMS: atom_id res chain seq x y z
N LEU A 1 -42.71 -12.14 -14.49
CA LEU A 1 -42.58 -12.72 -13.13
C LEU A 1 -43.55 -11.99 -12.23
N ASN A 2 -44.62 -12.63 -11.77
CA ASN A 2 -45.48 -12.02 -10.75
C ASN A 2 -44.75 -12.18 -9.41
N MET A 3 -44.20 -11.09 -8.87
CA MET A 3 -43.50 -11.11 -7.58
C MET A 3 -44.48 -11.10 -6.40
N GLY A 4 -45.77 -10.90 -6.63
CA GLY A 4 -46.77 -10.72 -5.57
C GLY A 4 -46.32 -9.67 -4.55
N ASN A 5 -46.47 -10.00 -3.27
CA ASN A 5 -46.03 -9.18 -2.14
C ASN A 5 -44.57 -9.43 -1.71
N ASN A 6 -43.78 -10.14 -2.52
CA ASN A 6 -42.37 -10.41 -2.23
C ASN A 6 -41.47 -9.28 -2.73
N ASP A 7 -40.36 -9.09 -2.04
CA ASP A 7 -39.30 -8.15 -2.38
C ASP A 7 -38.29 -8.75 -3.36
N ALA A 8 -38.04 -10.06 -3.25
CA ALA A 8 -37.16 -10.81 -4.12
C ALA A 8 -37.74 -12.18 -4.49
N VAL A 9 -37.38 -12.65 -5.68
CA VAL A 9 -37.59 -14.02 -6.15
C VAL A 9 -36.23 -14.58 -6.53
N VAL A 10 -35.82 -15.66 -5.86
CA VAL A 10 -34.60 -16.41 -6.18
C VAL A 10 -34.98 -17.68 -6.93
N ARG A 11 -34.38 -17.87 -8.11
CA ARG A 11 -34.62 -19.05 -8.94
C ARG A 11 -33.52 -20.08 -8.79
N GLU A 12 -33.84 -21.32 -9.09
CA GLU A 12 -32.89 -22.41 -9.02
C GLU A 12 -31.75 -22.27 -10.05
N ILE A 13 -30.56 -22.69 -9.61
CA ILE A 13 -29.34 -22.76 -10.40
C ILE A 13 -28.90 -24.22 -10.48
N ARG A 14 -28.56 -24.65 -11.70
CA ARG A 14 -27.82 -25.89 -11.92
C ARG A 14 -26.34 -25.59 -12.07
N PRO A 15 -25.50 -25.92 -11.08
CA PRO A 15 -24.07 -25.76 -11.23
C PRO A 15 -23.50 -26.86 -12.14
N ILE A 16 -22.60 -26.50 -13.04
CA ILE A 16 -21.90 -27.40 -13.95
C ILE A 16 -20.42 -27.30 -13.63
N LEU A 17 -19.85 -28.33 -13.01
CA LEU A 17 -18.45 -28.38 -12.63
C LEU A 17 -17.64 -29.15 -13.68
N ASP A 18 -16.72 -28.46 -14.35
CA ASP A 18 -15.85 -29.05 -15.39
C ASP A 18 -16.65 -29.83 -16.47
N GLY A 19 -17.83 -29.32 -16.84
CA GLY A 19 -18.73 -29.91 -17.83
C GLY A 19 -19.82 -30.83 -17.27
N GLU A 20 -19.71 -31.26 -16.01
CA GLU A 20 -20.66 -32.18 -15.39
C GLU A 20 -21.65 -31.46 -14.46
N PRO A 21 -22.96 -31.71 -14.57
CA PRO A 21 -23.94 -31.16 -13.64
C PRO A 21 -23.69 -31.74 -12.24
N ILE A 22 -23.62 -30.87 -11.24
CA ILE A 22 -23.64 -31.26 -9.83
C ILE A 22 -25.02 -31.02 -9.24
N GLU A 23 -25.27 -31.57 -8.05
CA GLU A 23 -26.57 -31.52 -7.38
C GLU A 23 -27.14 -30.08 -7.33
N ASP A 24 -28.37 -29.96 -7.82
CA ASP A 24 -29.10 -28.69 -7.85
C ASP A 24 -29.28 -28.19 -6.40
N ARG A 25 -29.04 -26.89 -6.15
CA ARG A 25 -29.18 -26.30 -4.82
C ARG A 25 -30.47 -25.52 -4.74
N ILE A 26 -31.45 -26.09 -4.03
CA ILE A 26 -32.73 -25.42 -3.75
C ILE A 26 -32.76 -25.00 -2.27
N PRO A 27 -32.50 -23.72 -1.97
CA PRO A 27 -32.82 -23.19 -0.64
C PRO A 27 -34.35 -23.08 -0.51
N ASN A 28 -34.93 -23.74 0.49
CA ASN A 28 -36.34 -23.58 0.85
C ASN A 28 -36.56 -22.36 1.77
N SER A 29 -35.48 -21.86 2.35
CA SER A 29 -35.44 -20.65 3.16
C SER A 29 -33.99 -20.13 3.18
N PHE A 30 -33.83 -18.86 3.58
CA PHE A 30 -32.52 -18.29 3.85
C PHE A 30 -32.46 -17.83 5.30
N SER A 31 -31.39 -18.19 6.00
CA SER A 31 -30.93 -17.51 7.20
C SER A 31 -29.65 -16.74 6.91
N ILE A 32 -29.36 -15.70 7.69
CA ILE A 32 -28.10 -14.94 7.57
C ILE A 32 -26.89 -15.88 7.80
N SER A 33 -26.99 -16.83 8.74
CA SER A 33 -25.96 -17.83 9.03
C SER A 33 -25.60 -18.71 7.82
N ASP A 34 -26.57 -19.03 6.96
CA ASP A 34 -26.29 -19.80 5.74
C ASP A 34 -25.32 -19.08 4.81
N PHE A 35 -25.44 -17.74 4.76
CA PHE A 35 -24.50 -16.91 4.02
C PHE A 35 -23.15 -16.96 4.68
N PHE A 36 -23.02 -17.01 6.01
CA PHE A 36 -21.71 -17.14 6.66
C PHE A 36 -21.03 -18.48 6.41
N ALA A 37 -21.73 -19.57 6.70
CA ALA A 37 -21.18 -20.92 6.67
C ALA A 37 -21.04 -21.51 5.26
N SER A 38 -21.81 -21.02 4.28
CA SER A 38 -21.95 -21.70 2.98
C SER A 38 -22.09 -20.74 1.79
N ASN A 39 -22.48 -21.29 0.63
CA ASN A 39 -23.04 -20.54 -0.49
C ASN A 39 -24.45 -21.08 -0.71
N PRO A 40 -25.49 -20.43 -0.16
CA PRO A 40 -26.83 -20.99 -0.11
C PRO A 40 -27.58 -20.89 -1.45
N GLY A 41 -26.95 -20.39 -2.51
CA GLY A 41 -27.53 -20.36 -3.85
C GLY A 41 -28.14 -19.02 -4.25
N TRP A 42 -27.97 -17.95 -3.45
CA TRP A 42 -28.26 -16.59 -3.90
C TRP A 42 -27.12 -16.07 -4.78
N GLN A 43 -27.44 -15.69 -6.02
CA GLN A 43 -26.54 -15.04 -6.96
C GLN A 43 -27.23 -13.86 -7.64
N GLY A 44 -26.46 -12.88 -8.12
CA GLY A 44 -27.04 -11.79 -8.92
C GLY A 44 -27.76 -12.30 -10.18
N SER A 45 -27.25 -13.38 -10.79
CA SER A 45 -27.76 -13.97 -12.03
C SER A 45 -29.05 -14.80 -11.90
N ASN A 46 -29.44 -15.21 -10.69
CA ASN A 46 -30.68 -15.97 -10.45
C ASN A 46 -31.70 -15.20 -9.58
N THR A 47 -31.44 -13.93 -9.29
CA THR A 47 -32.26 -13.12 -8.38
C THR A 47 -32.98 -12.01 -9.11
N PHE A 48 -34.30 -11.93 -8.91
CA PHE A 48 -35.11 -10.78 -9.29
C PHE A 48 -35.53 -10.05 -8.03
N ILE A 49 -35.18 -8.77 -7.91
CA ILE A 49 -35.41 -8.00 -6.69
C ILE A 49 -35.94 -6.61 -7.05
N ARG A 50 -36.87 -6.09 -6.24
CA ARG A 50 -37.41 -4.75 -6.42
C ARG A 50 -36.32 -3.71 -6.22
N ILE A 51 -36.30 -2.68 -7.07
CA ILE A 51 -35.32 -1.58 -6.99
C ILE A 51 -35.41 -0.90 -5.62
N ASP A 52 -36.61 -0.67 -5.10
CA ASP A 52 -36.80 -0.09 -3.77
C ASP A 52 -36.17 -0.93 -2.67
N SER A 53 -36.23 -2.25 -2.79
CA SER A 53 -35.66 -3.18 -1.80
C SER A 53 -34.14 -3.21 -1.87
N ILE A 54 -33.51 -3.18 -3.06
CA ILE A 54 -32.06 -2.97 -3.21
C ILE A 54 -31.64 -1.61 -2.65
N LYS A 55 -32.38 -0.54 -2.99
CA LYS A 55 -32.04 0.83 -2.58
C LYS A 55 -32.02 0.95 -1.06
N LYS A 56 -33.04 0.41 -0.40
CA LYS A 56 -33.12 0.34 1.07
C LYS A 56 -32.00 -0.52 1.68
N ALA A 57 -31.49 -1.52 0.98
CA ALA A 57 -30.32 -2.30 1.42
C ALA A 57 -29.00 -1.53 1.20
N GLY A 58 -28.96 -0.51 0.34
CA GLY A 58 -27.78 0.31 0.07
C GLY A 58 -27.01 -0.07 -1.20
N PHE A 59 -27.66 -0.70 -2.19
CA PHE A 59 -27.04 -1.17 -3.44
C PHE A 59 -25.85 -2.13 -3.22
N PHE A 60 -25.05 -2.39 -4.26
CA PHE A 60 -23.82 -3.17 -4.13
C PHE A 60 -22.70 -2.32 -3.51
N ASP A 61 -21.86 -2.95 -2.69
CA ASP A 61 -20.71 -2.28 -2.09
C ASP A 61 -19.46 -2.49 -2.95
N GLU A 62 -19.12 -1.47 -3.75
CA GLU A 62 -17.96 -1.44 -4.65
C GLU A 62 -16.60 -1.46 -3.91
N LYS A 63 -16.60 -1.40 -2.57
CA LYS A 63 -15.37 -1.56 -1.77
C LYS A 63 -14.99 -3.03 -1.61
N LEU A 64 -15.93 -3.96 -1.81
CA LEU A 64 -15.64 -5.38 -1.78
C LEU A 64 -15.01 -5.80 -3.11
N LEU A 65 -13.99 -6.66 -3.05
CA LEU A 65 -13.39 -7.21 -4.26
C LEU A 65 -14.25 -8.33 -4.87
N CYS A 66 -14.84 -9.15 -4.01
CA CYS A 66 -15.81 -10.18 -4.37
C CYS A 66 -16.80 -10.35 -3.22
N THR A 67 -17.73 -11.31 -3.31
CA THR A 67 -18.80 -11.55 -2.32
C THR A 67 -19.90 -10.48 -2.27
N HIS A 68 -19.99 -9.63 -3.29
CA HIS A 68 -21.04 -8.62 -3.46
C HIS A 68 -22.46 -9.17 -3.25
N ASP A 69 -22.78 -10.29 -3.90
CA ASP A 69 -24.11 -10.92 -3.81
C ASP A 69 -24.43 -11.37 -2.38
N ARG A 70 -23.43 -11.93 -1.68
CA ARG A 70 -23.53 -12.43 -0.31
C ARG A 70 -23.72 -11.28 0.68
N ASP A 71 -22.94 -10.20 0.53
CA ASP A 71 -23.10 -8.96 1.30
C ASP A 71 -24.49 -8.32 1.08
N LEU A 72 -24.92 -8.20 -0.18
CA LEU A 72 -26.24 -7.65 -0.50
C LEU A 72 -27.37 -8.50 0.10
N ALA A 73 -27.29 -9.83 -0.03
CA ALA A 73 -28.29 -10.73 0.53
C ALA A 73 -28.39 -10.61 2.05
N ILE A 74 -27.27 -10.53 2.76
CA ILE A 74 -27.26 -10.31 4.22
C ILE A 74 -27.94 -9.00 4.57
N ARG A 75 -27.56 -7.88 3.94
CA ARG A 75 -28.18 -6.57 4.20
C ARG A 75 -29.66 -6.52 3.86
N CYS A 76 -30.11 -7.30 2.88
CA CYS A 76 -31.51 -7.49 2.59
C CYS A 76 -32.22 -8.28 3.70
N LEU A 77 -31.64 -9.40 4.15
CA LEU A 77 -32.22 -10.31 5.16
C LEU A 77 -32.18 -9.73 6.59
N GLU A 78 -31.28 -8.80 6.89
CA GLU A 78 -31.27 -8.04 8.15
C GLU A 78 -32.54 -7.18 8.34
N ARG A 79 -33.27 -6.93 7.26
CA ARG A 79 -34.50 -6.16 7.31
C ARG A 79 -35.70 -7.06 7.55
N ALA A 80 -36.39 -6.82 8.67
CA ALA A 80 -37.60 -7.55 9.04
C ALA A 80 -38.74 -7.48 8.01
N ASP A 81 -38.77 -6.44 7.15
CA ASP A 81 -39.80 -6.28 6.12
C ASP A 81 -39.51 -7.06 4.83
N PHE A 82 -38.31 -7.62 4.67
CA PHE A 82 -37.85 -8.20 3.41
C PHE A 82 -38.35 -9.63 3.20
N LYS A 83 -39.09 -9.86 2.11
CA LYS A 83 -39.69 -11.16 1.79
C LYS A 83 -39.07 -11.77 0.54
N VAL A 84 -38.62 -13.01 0.66
CA VAL A 84 -38.03 -13.79 -0.44
C VAL A 84 -38.97 -14.94 -0.81
N ALA A 85 -39.26 -15.07 -2.09
CA ALA A 85 -39.89 -16.26 -2.65
C ALA A 85 -38.89 -17.08 -3.47
N PHE A 86 -39.13 -18.38 -3.54
CA PHE A 86 -38.29 -19.33 -4.24
C PHE A 86 -39.04 -19.94 -5.42
N SER A 87 -38.30 -20.38 -6.43
CA SER A 87 -38.86 -21.10 -7.57
C SER A 87 -37.95 -22.25 -7.96
N GLU A 88 -38.50 -23.47 -7.93
CA GLU A 88 -37.89 -24.76 -8.35
C GLU A 88 -37.71 -24.87 -9.88
N LYS A 89 -37.74 -23.75 -10.60
CA LYS A 89 -37.46 -23.75 -12.02
C LYS A 89 -36.01 -23.39 -12.20
N VAL A 90 -35.20 -24.37 -12.63
CA VAL A 90 -33.86 -24.13 -13.12
C VAL A 90 -33.93 -23.12 -14.27
N THR A 91 -33.31 -21.96 -14.08
CA THR A 91 -33.26 -20.91 -15.10
C THR A 91 -31.86 -20.41 -15.40
N LEU A 92 -30.86 -20.93 -14.68
CA LEU A 92 -29.46 -20.61 -14.87
C LEU A 92 -28.61 -21.88 -14.83
N LEU A 93 -27.73 -22.02 -15.82
CA LEU A 93 -26.62 -22.96 -15.79
C LEU A 93 -25.39 -22.20 -15.31
N TYR A 94 -24.80 -22.63 -14.19
CA TYR A 94 -23.65 -21.94 -13.58
C TYR A 94 -22.38 -22.77 -13.77
N HIS A 95 -21.59 -22.38 -14.78
CA HIS A 95 -20.37 -23.08 -15.13
C HIS A 95 -19.23 -22.73 -14.17
N LEU A 96 -18.71 -23.77 -13.52
CA LEU A 96 -17.54 -23.73 -12.65
C LEU A 96 -16.42 -24.51 -13.35
N GLU A 97 -15.35 -23.82 -13.70
CA GLU A 97 -14.18 -24.41 -14.35
C GLU A 97 -12.97 -24.24 -13.43
N LYS A 98 -12.31 -25.33 -13.06
CA LYS A 98 -11.14 -25.26 -12.16
C LYS A 98 -9.91 -24.62 -12.81
N HIS A 99 -9.81 -24.71 -14.13
CA HIS A 99 -8.61 -24.34 -14.88
C HIS A 99 -8.71 -22.98 -15.59
N ARG A 100 -9.89 -22.37 -15.61
CA ARG A 100 -10.08 -21.04 -16.20
C ARG A 100 -9.75 -19.95 -15.19
N GLU A 101 -8.92 -19.00 -15.64
CA GLU A 101 -8.56 -17.85 -14.82
C GLU A 101 -9.81 -17.04 -14.45
N SER A 102 -10.05 -16.90 -13.14
CA SER A 102 -11.18 -16.15 -12.59
C SER A 102 -10.80 -15.50 -11.26
N LEU A 103 -11.49 -14.40 -10.90
CA LEU A 103 -11.21 -13.66 -9.66
C LEU A 103 -11.39 -14.53 -8.40
N THR A 104 -12.25 -15.54 -8.48
CA THR A 104 -12.60 -16.45 -7.38
C THR A 104 -11.86 -17.80 -7.45
N MET A 105 -10.77 -17.89 -8.22
CA MET A 105 -9.94 -19.09 -8.23
C MET A 105 -9.48 -19.47 -6.81
N THR A 106 -9.43 -20.78 -6.57
CA THR A 106 -9.00 -21.35 -5.28
C THR A 106 -7.55 -21.03 -4.94
N GLN A 107 -6.71 -20.76 -5.95
CA GLN A 107 -5.27 -20.49 -5.79
C GLN A 107 -4.93 -18.99 -5.77
N GLY A 108 -5.89 -18.09 -6.05
CA GLY A 108 -5.62 -16.66 -6.22
C GLY A 108 -5.78 -15.83 -4.95
N ARG A 109 -4.88 -14.86 -4.73
CA ARG A 109 -4.96 -13.93 -3.57
C ARG A 109 -6.18 -13.00 -3.59
N GLY A 110 -6.81 -12.80 -4.74
CA GLY A 110 -8.04 -12.01 -4.85
C GLY A 110 -9.18 -12.58 -4.00
N LYS A 111 -9.38 -13.91 -4.01
CA LYS A 111 -10.42 -14.53 -3.19
C LYS A 111 -10.14 -14.36 -1.70
N HIS A 112 -8.88 -14.48 -1.29
CA HIS A 112 -8.47 -14.25 0.10
C HIS A 112 -8.79 -12.83 0.55
N THR A 113 -8.41 -11.82 -0.24
CA THR A 113 -8.68 -10.41 0.07
C THR A 113 -10.19 -10.16 0.20
N GLY A 114 -10.99 -10.69 -0.73
CA GLY A 114 -12.45 -10.54 -0.65
C GLY A 114 -13.07 -11.22 0.57
N LEU A 115 -12.58 -12.38 0.99
CA LEU A 115 -13.03 -13.04 2.23
C LEU A 115 -12.65 -12.26 3.48
N LEU A 116 -11.45 -11.68 3.52
CA LEU A 116 -11.02 -10.82 4.63
C LEU A 116 -11.86 -9.54 4.72
N GLN A 117 -12.15 -8.90 3.57
CA GLN A 117 -13.03 -7.73 3.51
C GLN A 117 -14.44 -8.08 3.97
N PHE A 118 -15.00 -9.19 3.47
CA PHE A 118 -16.30 -9.69 3.89
C PHE A 118 -16.38 -9.95 5.39
N TYR A 119 -15.37 -10.64 5.94
CA TYR A 119 -15.27 -10.91 7.37
C TYR A 119 -15.17 -9.61 8.18
N SER A 120 -14.29 -8.69 7.80
CA SER A 120 -14.15 -7.39 8.46
C SER A 120 -15.47 -6.62 8.50
N LYS A 121 -16.30 -6.75 7.47
CA LYS A 121 -17.60 -6.08 7.38
C LYS A 121 -18.66 -6.73 8.26
N HIS A 122 -18.74 -8.07 8.28
CA HIS A 122 -19.84 -8.80 8.91
C HIS A 122 -19.50 -9.49 10.23
N LYS A 123 -18.24 -9.50 10.70
CA LYS A 123 -17.83 -10.20 11.94
C LYS A 123 -18.73 -9.86 13.14
N LYS A 124 -19.16 -8.62 13.27
CA LYS A 124 -19.97 -8.13 14.42
C LYS A 124 -21.34 -8.80 14.57
N ILE A 125 -21.87 -9.38 13.49
CA ILE A 125 -23.17 -10.06 13.47
C ILE A 125 -23.03 -11.59 13.35
N MET A 126 -21.80 -12.11 13.30
CA MET A 126 -21.54 -13.55 13.30
C MET A 126 -21.65 -14.11 14.71
N THR A 127 -22.30 -15.26 14.86
CA THR A 127 -22.15 -16.09 16.07
C THR A 127 -20.77 -16.75 16.09
N ASN A 128 -20.38 -17.34 17.23
CA ASN A 128 -19.13 -18.10 17.32
C ASN A 128 -19.12 -19.30 16.37
N GLU A 129 -20.28 -19.92 16.16
CA GLU A 129 -20.48 -21.03 15.22
C GLU A 129 -20.33 -20.55 13.77
N ASP A 130 -20.91 -19.40 13.42
CA ASP A 130 -20.77 -18.79 12.09
C ASP A 130 -19.31 -18.46 11.78
N GLU A 131 -18.60 -17.86 12.74
CA GLU A 131 -17.19 -17.51 12.60
C GLU A 131 -16.34 -18.77 12.38
N LYS A 132 -16.50 -19.80 13.23
CA LYS A 132 -15.80 -21.08 13.06
C LYS A 132 -16.07 -21.72 11.70
N ALA A 133 -17.33 -21.76 11.27
CA ALA A 133 -17.71 -22.32 9.98
C ALA A 133 -17.10 -21.52 8.81
N PHE A 134 -17.13 -20.20 8.90
CA PHE A 134 -16.57 -19.32 7.88
C PHE A 134 -15.04 -19.45 7.77
N LEU A 135 -14.32 -19.47 8.88
CA LEU A 135 -12.87 -19.65 8.93
C LEU A 135 -12.47 -21.02 8.38
N LYS A 136 -13.14 -22.08 8.84
CA LYS A 136 -12.93 -23.46 8.36
C LYS A 136 -13.11 -23.54 6.84
N ARG A 137 -14.23 -23.02 6.33
CA ARG A 137 -14.53 -23.02 4.89
C ARG A 137 -13.51 -22.21 4.09
N SER A 138 -13.08 -21.06 4.61
CA SER A 138 -12.08 -20.21 3.95
C SER A 138 -10.74 -20.93 3.79
N LYS A 139 -10.32 -21.67 4.82
CA LYS A 139 -9.11 -22.50 4.80
C LYS A 139 -9.25 -23.71 3.88
N GLU A 140 -10.32 -24.49 4.01
CA GLU A 140 -10.49 -25.75 3.27
C GLU A 140 -10.67 -25.55 1.76
N LEU A 141 -11.36 -24.50 1.34
CA LEU A 141 -11.63 -24.28 -0.09
C LEU A 141 -10.62 -23.37 -0.78
N PHE A 142 -10.04 -22.41 -0.05
CA PHE A 142 -9.18 -21.39 -0.66
C PHE A 142 -7.75 -21.41 -0.10
N GLY A 143 -7.48 -22.10 1.00
CA GLY A 143 -6.14 -22.12 1.60
C GLY A 143 -5.78 -20.81 2.31
N LEU A 144 -6.76 -20.00 2.69
CA LEU A 144 -6.54 -18.79 3.49
C LEU A 144 -6.26 -19.19 4.94
N ASP A 145 -5.05 -18.85 5.41
CA ASP A 145 -4.68 -19.01 6.81
C ASP A 145 -5.62 -18.20 7.73
N SER A 146 -6.08 -18.84 8.80
CA SER A 146 -7.01 -18.27 9.76
C SER A 146 -6.43 -17.07 10.51
N ASP A 147 -5.11 -16.99 10.64
CA ASP A 147 -4.45 -15.92 11.40
C ASP A 147 -4.62 -14.54 10.74
N PHE A 148 -4.81 -14.51 9.41
CA PHE A 148 -5.10 -13.25 8.70
C PHE A 148 -6.41 -12.60 9.14
N PHE A 149 -7.39 -13.37 9.61
CA PHE A 149 -8.66 -12.82 10.11
C PHE A 149 -8.49 -12.10 11.45
N GLN A 150 -7.45 -12.44 12.23
CA GLN A 150 -7.19 -11.82 13.52
C GLN A 150 -6.65 -10.40 13.39
N ILE A 151 -5.99 -10.11 12.25
CA ILE A 151 -5.33 -8.82 12.00
C ILE A 151 -6.14 -7.87 11.11
N THR A 152 -7.39 -8.22 10.73
CA THR A 152 -8.24 -7.35 9.89
C THR A 152 -8.70 -6.09 10.61
N ASP A 153 -8.77 -6.11 11.94
CA ASP A 153 -9.05 -4.91 12.73
C ASP A 153 -7.77 -4.07 12.90
N THR A 154 -7.72 -2.94 12.21
CA THR A 154 -6.58 -2.02 12.23
C THR A 154 -6.79 -0.82 13.16
N SER A 155 -7.82 -0.84 14.01
CA SER A 155 -8.17 0.29 14.89
C SER A 155 -7.08 0.61 15.91
N MET A 156 -6.26 -0.39 16.28
CA MET A 156 -5.19 -0.29 17.27
C MET A 156 -3.79 -0.10 16.67
N ASP A 157 -3.70 0.06 15.35
CA ASP A 157 -2.45 0.30 14.64
C ASP A 157 -1.78 1.59 15.13
N TYR A 158 -0.43 1.62 15.08
CA TYR A 158 0.29 2.89 15.24
C TYR A 158 -0.19 3.94 14.22
N SER A 159 0.00 5.23 14.52
CA SER A 159 -0.52 6.30 13.68
C SER A 159 0.18 6.42 12.31
N GLY A 160 -0.61 6.83 11.30
CA GLY A 160 -0.13 7.24 9.98
C GLY A 160 0.72 8.52 10.02
N PHE A 161 1.15 9.01 8.85
CA PHE A 161 1.62 10.39 8.81
C PHE A 161 0.46 11.34 9.13
N PRO A 162 0.68 12.41 9.91
CA PRO A 162 -0.38 13.37 10.18
C PRO A 162 -0.88 13.92 8.84
N ALA A 163 -2.20 13.94 8.65
CA ALA A 163 -2.81 14.61 7.52
C ALA A 163 -2.35 16.08 7.53
N ILE A 164 -2.00 16.62 6.36
CA ILE A 164 -1.70 18.04 6.23
C ILE A 164 -2.99 18.77 6.58
N SER A 165 -3.01 19.49 7.69
CA SER A 165 -4.16 20.30 8.10
C SER A 165 -4.49 21.31 7.00
N GLU A 166 -5.75 21.44 6.62
CA GLU A 166 -6.22 22.57 5.81
C GLU A 166 -5.91 23.86 6.55
N VAL A 167 -5.03 24.68 5.99
CA VAL A 167 -4.65 25.96 6.59
C VAL A 167 -5.65 27.00 6.11
N ASN A 168 -6.44 27.52 7.05
CA ASN A 168 -7.26 28.70 6.81
C ASN A 168 -6.34 29.93 6.86
N GLU A 169 -6.16 30.60 5.72
CA GLU A 169 -5.17 31.68 5.62
C GLU A 169 -5.73 33.02 6.11
N ASN A 170 -5.08 33.58 7.13
CA ASN A 170 -5.11 35.00 7.45
C ASN A 170 -3.79 35.63 6.93
N THR A 171 -3.86 36.67 6.10
CA THR A 171 -2.74 37.19 5.28
C THR A 171 -1.53 37.71 6.08
N LEU A 172 -1.74 38.22 7.30
CA LEU A 172 -0.66 38.66 8.19
C LEU A 172 0.16 37.48 8.75
N TRP A 173 -0.53 36.43 9.19
CA TRP A 173 0.07 35.24 9.79
C TRP A 173 0.90 34.45 8.75
N PHE A 174 0.46 34.44 7.50
CA PHE A 174 1.21 33.88 6.37
C PHE A 174 2.57 34.57 6.16
N ARG A 175 2.61 35.91 6.20
CA ARG A 175 3.87 36.67 6.07
C ARG A 175 4.84 36.35 7.20
N ILE A 176 4.35 36.25 8.44
CA ILE A 176 5.14 35.86 9.61
C ILE A 176 5.71 34.45 9.45
N ARG A 177 4.88 33.46 9.06
CA ARG A 177 5.33 32.08 8.77
C ARG A 177 6.45 32.06 7.73
N LYS A 178 6.30 32.82 6.64
CA LYS A 178 7.30 32.89 5.56
C LYS A 178 8.64 33.45 6.04
N MET A 179 8.62 34.51 6.86
CA MET A 179 9.85 35.07 7.47
C MET A 179 10.50 34.09 8.44
N ALA A 180 9.71 33.48 9.34
CA ALA A 180 10.20 32.46 10.27
C ALA A 180 10.79 31.26 9.53
N HIS A 181 10.18 30.83 8.42
CA HIS A 181 10.70 29.75 7.58
C HIS A 181 12.03 30.11 6.92
N LYS A 182 12.21 31.35 6.45
CA LYS A 182 13.52 31.83 5.93
C LYS A 182 14.60 31.77 7.01
N PHE A 183 14.29 32.23 8.23
CA PHE A 183 15.23 32.16 9.35
C PHE A 183 15.57 30.71 9.72
N LYS A 184 14.57 29.83 9.78
CA LYS A 184 14.78 28.38 10.00
C LYS A 184 15.70 27.78 8.93
N LYS A 185 15.49 28.09 7.64
CA LYS A 185 16.38 27.64 6.55
C LYS A 185 17.82 28.12 6.73
N PHE A 186 18.02 29.37 7.15
CA PHE A 186 19.36 29.88 7.45
C PHE A 186 20.01 29.10 8.61
N TRP A 187 19.29 28.93 9.71
CA TRP A 187 19.76 28.13 10.84
C TRP A 187 20.09 26.70 10.44
N TRP A 188 19.24 26.03 9.65
CA TRP A 188 19.50 24.67 9.19
C TRP A 188 20.76 24.56 8.35
N ARG A 189 21.03 25.53 7.45
CA ARG A 189 22.29 25.58 6.68
C ARG A 189 23.52 25.78 7.57
N TYR A 190 23.38 26.51 8.67
CA TYR A 190 24.46 26.70 9.65
C TYR A 190 24.68 25.46 10.52
N ARG A 191 23.59 24.85 11.02
CA ARG A 191 23.56 23.70 11.95
C ARG A 191 24.30 22.47 11.44
N VAL A 192 24.40 22.31 10.13
CA VAL A 192 24.96 21.13 9.45
C VAL A 192 26.44 21.29 9.11
N ARG A 193 27.07 22.39 9.52
CA ARG A 193 28.52 22.56 9.32
C ARG A 193 29.29 21.56 10.17
N LYS A 194 30.41 21.05 9.67
CA LYS A 194 31.27 20.08 10.38
C LYS A 194 31.62 20.51 11.80
N GLY A 195 32.05 21.76 11.99
CA GLY A 195 32.37 22.30 13.31
C GLY A 195 31.17 22.35 14.26
N VAL A 196 29.99 22.74 13.75
CA VAL A 196 28.76 22.81 14.55
C VAL A 196 28.26 21.40 14.90
N THR A 197 28.35 20.46 13.96
CA THR A 197 27.98 19.05 14.17
C THR A 197 28.88 18.38 15.20
N LYS A 198 30.17 18.71 15.22
CA LYS A 198 31.10 18.22 16.25
C LYS A 198 30.72 18.66 17.66
N VAL A 199 30.12 19.85 17.81
CA VAL A 199 29.74 20.42 19.12
C VAL A 199 28.33 20.00 19.53
N LEU A 200 27.35 20.11 18.62
CA LEU A 200 25.93 19.89 18.92
C LEU A 200 25.44 18.47 18.59
N GLY A 201 26.33 17.61 18.11
CA GLY A 201 25.96 16.31 17.55
C GLY A 201 25.25 16.41 16.20
N ARG A 202 24.78 15.27 15.69
CA ARG A 202 23.98 15.20 14.45
C ARG A 202 22.58 15.73 14.70
N GLN A 203 22.01 16.40 13.70
CA GLN A 203 20.66 16.97 13.83
C GLN A 203 19.56 15.90 13.84
N PHE A 204 19.76 14.82 13.08
CA PHE A 204 18.79 13.74 12.96
C PHE A 204 19.48 12.41 13.21
N THR A 205 18.78 11.49 13.85
CA THR A 205 19.23 10.10 14.06
C THR A 205 18.22 9.15 13.43
N ARG A 206 18.71 8.15 12.71
CA ARG A 206 17.81 7.21 12.02
C ARG A 206 16.91 6.48 13.05
N THR A 207 15.62 6.32 12.76
CA THR A 207 14.76 5.48 13.61
C THR A 207 15.01 3.99 13.33
N ARG A 208 14.84 3.16 14.36
CA ARG A 208 14.93 1.68 14.28
C ARG A 208 13.55 1.01 14.22
N GLU A 209 12.51 1.82 14.27
CA GLU A 209 11.13 1.35 14.44
C GLU A 209 10.31 1.46 13.16
N LYS A 210 10.89 1.99 12.08
CA LYS A 210 10.18 2.23 10.82
C LYS A 210 11.03 1.86 9.61
N ILE A 211 10.37 1.36 8.58
CA ILE A 211 11.01 0.97 7.33
C ILE A 211 10.13 1.29 6.12
N GLU A 212 10.77 1.77 5.05
CA GLU A 212 10.22 1.92 3.71
C GLU A 212 10.83 0.86 2.79
N ILE A 213 9.98 0.15 2.06
CA ILE A 213 10.39 -0.91 1.12
C ILE A 213 10.03 -0.47 -0.29
N ASP A 214 11.04 -0.16 -1.11
CA ASP A 214 10.86 0.09 -2.54
C ASP A 214 10.68 -1.27 -3.25
N LEU A 215 9.43 -1.60 -3.63
CA LEU A 215 9.09 -2.88 -4.25
C LEU A 215 9.58 -2.97 -5.70
N THR A 216 9.39 -1.92 -6.48
CA THR A 216 9.77 -1.87 -7.89
C THR A 216 10.10 -0.45 -8.30
N TYR A 217 10.92 -0.29 -9.34
CA TYR A 217 11.17 1.01 -9.98
C TYR A 217 10.33 1.23 -11.24
N ALA A 218 9.51 0.25 -11.63
CA ALA A 218 8.50 0.43 -12.66
C ALA A 218 7.46 1.47 -12.20
N CYS A 219 7.11 2.41 -13.08
CA CYS A 219 6.11 3.44 -12.79
C CYS A 219 5.37 3.87 -14.05
N ASN A 220 4.08 4.12 -13.91
CA ASN A 220 3.16 4.50 -14.98
C ASN A 220 2.95 6.03 -15.13
N LEU A 221 3.48 6.86 -14.23
CA LEU A 221 3.29 8.32 -14.25
C LEU A 221 4.60 9.14 -14.44
N ARG A 222 5.78 8.52 -14.34
CA ARG A 222 7.11 9.10 -14.65
C ARG A 222 7.28 10.61 -14.33
N CYS A 223 7.00 10.99 -13.08
CA CYS A 223 7.03 12.40 -12.65
C CYS A 223 8.40 13.06 -12.85
N HIS A 224 8.43 14.37 -13.13
CA HIS A 224 9.66 15.12 -13.41
C HIS A 224 10.70 15.07 -12.28
N ASP A 225 10.30 15.27 -11.03
CA ASP A 225 11.21 15.29 -9.88
C ASP A 225 11.05 14.04 -9.01
N CYS A 226 10.79 12.90 -9.63
CA CYS A 226 10.66 11.62 -8.94
C CYS A 226 11.96 11.30 -8.18
N ASN A 227 11.87 11.17 -6.85
CA ASN A 227 13.01 10.80 -6.00
C ASN A 227 13.43 9.32 -6.10
N ARG A 228 12.79 8.56 -6.99
CA ARG A 228 13.21 7.22 -7.43
C ARG A 228 13.78 7.24 -8.85
N SER A 229 13.84 8.41 -9.50
CA SER A 229 14.32 8.60 -10.87
C SER A 229 13.60 7.76 -11.93
N CYS A 230 12.31 7.44 -11.73
CA CYS A 230 11.56 6.60 -12.68
C CYS A 230 11.37 7.25 -14.07
N ARG A 231 11.52 8.57 -14.19
CA ARG A 231 11.51 9.27 -15.48
C ARG A 231 12.88 9.25 -16.15
N GLN A 232 13.92 9.64 -15.40
CA GLN A 232 15.28 9.83 -15.91
C GLN A 232 16.02 8.50 -16.15
N ALA A 233 15.77 7.53 -15.28
CA ALA A 233 16.35 6.18 -15.31
C ALA A 233 15.23 5.13 -15.14
N PRO A 234 14.35 4.99 -16.17
CA PRO A 234 13.26 4.02 -16.14
C PRO A 234 13.83 2.60 -16.12
N ASP A 235 13.33 1.78 -15.20
CA ASP A 235 13.80 0.41 -15.04
C ASP A 235 12.70 -0.47 -14.45
N GLY A 236 12.75 -1.77 -14.78
CA GLY A 236 11.82 -2.79 -14.30
C GLY A 236 12.32 -3.54 -13.06
N MET A 237 13.47 -3.15 -12.49
CA MET A 237 14.02 -3.80 -11.30
C MET A 237 13.01 -3.83 -10.16
N GLU A 238 12.86 -5.02 -9.58
CA GLU A 238 11.93 -5.30 -8.48
C GLU A 238 12.60 -6.13 -7.39
N ILE A 239 12.14 -5.97 -6.15
CA ILE A 239 12.63 -6.72 -5.01
C ILE A 239 12.13 -8.15 -5.11
N GLN A 240 13.02 -9.12 -5.00
CA GLN A 240 12.60 -10.53 -5.08
C GLN A 240 11.75 -10.89 -3.86
N LEU A 241 10.69 -11.68 -4.08
CA LEU A 241 9.82 -12.17 -2.99
C LEU A 241 10.63 -12.87 -1.89
N GLU A 242 11.69 -13.58 -2.26
CA GLU A 242 12.58 -14.24 -1.30
C GLU A 242 13.27 -13.25 -0.35
N LYS A 243 13.64 -12.07 -0.85
CA LYS A 243 14.22 -11.02 0.00
C LYS A 243 13.20 -10.44 0.97
N ILE A 244 11.91 -10.42 0.60
CA ILE A 244 10.82 -10.03 1.51
C ILE A 244 10.62 -11.09 2.59
N ARG A 245 10.66 -12.38 2.24
CA ARG A 245 10.61 -13.49 3.22
C ARG A 245 11.76 -13.40 4.22
N LEU A 246 12.99 -13.27 3.73
CA LEU A 246 14.17 -13.08 4.58
C LEU A 246 14.02 -11.87 5.49
N PHE A 247 13.54 -10.73 4.99
CA PHE A 247 13.26 -9.57 5.83
C PHE A 247 12.25 -9.87 6.95
N VAL A 248 11.16 -10.58 6.64
CA VAL A 248 10.13 -10.94 7.64
C VAL A 248 10.69 -11.92 8.67
N ASP A 249 11.37 -12.98 8.21
CA ASP A 249 11.93 -14.01 9.07
C ASP A 249 13.07 -13.48 9.96
N ASP A 250 13.94 -12.63 9.42
CA ASP A 250 14.98 -11.93 10.19
C ASP A 250 14.36 -10.98 11.22
N SER A 251 13.31 -10.25 10.85
CA SER A 251 12.61 -9.35 11.77
C SER A 251 11.97 -10.11 12.93
N LEU A 252 11.37 -11.27 12.66
CA LEU A 252 10.74 -12.11 13.68
C LEU A 252 11.80 -12.78 14.57
N SER A 253 12.83 -13.39 13.98
CA SER A 253 13.90 -14.08 14.72
C SER A 253 14.68 -13.15 15.64
N ARG A 254 14.93 -11.91 15.21
CA ARG A 254 15.58 -10.87 16.01
C ARG A 254 14.62 -10.09 16.91
N SER A 255 13.34 -10.45 16.94
CA SER A 255 12.29 -9.75 17.71
C SER A 255 12.26 -8.23 17.45
N ILE A 256 12.49 -7.81 16.22
CA ILE A 256 12.44 -6.40 15.83
C ILE A 256 10.98 -5.97 15.84
N SER A 257 10.67 -4.90 16.58
CA SER A 257 9.32 -4.33 16.70
C SER A 257 9.16 -3.10 15.79
N TRP A 258 8.92 -3.32 14.50
CA TRP A 258 8.52 -2.29 13.56
C TRP A 258 7.17 -1.70 13.98
N LYS A 259 7.16 -0.40 14.27
CA LYS A 259 5.92 0.37 14.41
C LYS A 259 5.25 0.57 13.05
N LYS A 260 6.03 0.63 11.97
CA LYS A 260 5.53 0.94 10.63
C LYS A 260 6.37 0.29 9.54
N ILE A 261 5.68 -0.37 8.60
CA ILE A 261 6.26 -0.90 7.36
C ILE A 261 5.48 -0.27 6.20
N ARG A 262 6.17 0.53 5.37
CA ARG A 262 5.59 1.19 4.19
C ARG A 262 6.09 0.51 2.92
N LEU A 263 5.19 0.14 2.03
CA LEU A 263 5.48 -0.42 0.71
C LEU A 263 5.30 0.68 -0.35
N LEU A 264 6.35 0.93 -1.13
CA LEU A 264 6.45 2.02 -2.09
C LEU A 264 7.39 1.64 -3.25
N GLY A 265 7.96 2.62 -3.95
CA GLY A 265 8.85 2.43 -5.09
C GLY A 265 8.56 3.47 -6.18
N GLY A 266 8.52 3.03 -7.43
CA GLY A 266 7.89 3.73 -8.54
C GLY A 266 6.37 3.73 -8.36
N GLU A 267 5.69 2.71 -8.88
CA GLU A 267 4.32 2.37 -8.51
C GLU A 267 4.30 0.94 -7.96
N PRO A 268 4.15 0.73 -6.64
CA PRO A 268 4.31 -0.59 -6.02
C PRO A 268 3.35 -1.63 -6.57
N THR A 269 2.15 -1.22 -7.02
CA THR A 269 1.15 -2.14 -7.59
C THR A 269 1.57 -2.75 -8.94
N LEU A 270 2.67 -2.29 -9.54
CA LEU A 270 3.25 -2.85 -10.76
C LEU A 270 4.25 -3.99 -10.51
N HIS A 271 4.59 -4.27 -9.25
CA HIS A 271 5.43 -5.42 -8.88
C HIS A 271 4.79 -6.74 -9.37
N SER A 272 5.60 -7.63 -9.96
CA SER A 272 5.09 -8.86 -10.58
C SER A 272 4.34 -9.78 -9.62
N LYS A 273 4.83 -9.83 -8.36
CA LYS A 273 4.27 -10.61 -7.24
C LYS A 273 3.66 -9.73 -6.14
N PHE A 274 3.00 -8.64 -6.53
CA PHE A 274 2.53 -7.61 -5.59
C PHE A 274 1.66 -8.21 -4.48
N GLU A 275 0.67 -9.02 -4.84
CA GLU A 275 -0.22 -9.65 -3.87
C GLU A 275 0.53 -10.61 -2.93
N GLU A 276 1.45 -11.43 -3.42
CA GLU A 276 2.25 -12.35 -2.60
C GLU A 276 3.08 -11.58 -1.56
N VAL A 277 3.66 -10.43 -1.96
CA VAL A 277 4.40 -9.56 -1.05
C VAL A 277 3.50 -9.02 0.07
N LEU A 278 2.24 -8.65 -0.21
CA LEU A 278 1.32 -8.18 0.83
C LEU A 278 1.04 -9.27 1.87
N TYR A 279 0.82 -10.51 1.44
CA TYR A 279 0.57 -11.63 2.36
C TYR A 279 1.83 -12.00 3.15
N GLU A 280 3.02 -11.94 2.53
CA GLU A 280 4.27 -12.18 3.24
C GLU A 280 4.53 -11.12 4.32
N ILE A 281 4.39 -9.85 3.99
CA ILE A 281 4.48 -8.75 4.97
C ILE A 281 3.39 -8.88 6.05
N GLY A 282 2.20 -9.36 5.68
CA GLY A 282 1.11 -9.60 6.63
C GLY A 282 1.45 -10.62 7.73
N ARG A 283 2.27 -11.64 7.45
CA ARG A 283 2.75 -12.62 8.46
C ARG A 283 3.41 -11.95 9.64
N TYR A 284 4.18 -10.89 9.41
CA TYR A 284 4.87 -10.15 10.47
C TYR A 284 3.90 -9.57 11.52
N LYS A 285 2.68 -9.19 11.10
CA LYS A 285 1.66 -8.60 11.97
C LYS A 285 1.04 -9.62 12.93
N PHE A 286 1.19 -10.93 12.70
CA PHE A 286 0.72 -11.96 13.63
C PHE A 286 1.40 -11.84 15.00
N SER A 287 2.72 -11.61 15.01
CA SER A 287 3.48 -11.36 16.24
C SER A 287 3.54 -9.88 16.62
N ASN A 288 3.25 -8.96 15.69
CA ASN A 288 3.30 -7.52 15.90
C ASN A 288 1.97 -6.84 15.51
N PRO A 289 0.87 -7.12 16.22
CA PRO A 289 -0.48 -6.75 15.78
C PRO A 289 -0.70 -5.23 15.67
N ARG A 290 0.07 -4.42 16.41
CA ARG A 290 0.00 -2.95 16.35
C ARG A 290 0.80 -2.34 15.19
N CYS A 291 1.65 -3.11 14.53
CA CYS A 291 2.46 -2.62 13.40
C CYS A 291 1.54 -2.09 12.30
N ARG A 292 1.75 -0.83 11.90
CA ARG A 292 1.02 -0.24 10.79
C ARG A 292 1.64 -0.66 9.47
N LEU A 293 0.87 -1.38 8.65
CA LEU A 293 1.26 -1.74 7.29
C LEU A 293 0.62 -0.75 6.30
N GLU A 294 1.43 -0.13 5.45
CA GLU A 294 0.94 0.86 4.48
C GLU A 294 1.39 0.54 3.05
N VAL A 295 0.51 0.77 2.08
CA VAL A 295 0.87 0.84 0.65
C VAL A 295 0.75 2.29 0.20
N VAL A 296 1.83 2.86 -0.36
CA VAL A 296 1.85 4.23 -0.88
C VAL A 296 1.79 4.19 -2.40
N THR A 297 0.72 4.73 -2.99
CA THR A 297 0.43 4.63 -4.43
C THR A 297 0.22 6.00 -5.07
N ASN A 298 0.48 6.10 -6.38
CA ASN A 298 0.08 7.26 -7.16
C ASN A 298 -1.42 7.28 -7.50
N GLY A 299 -2.09 6.12 -7.47
CA GLY A 299 -3.52 5.97 -7.80
C GLY A 299 -3.88 6.19 -9.28
N TYR A 300 -2.89 6.38 -10.14
CA TYR A 300 -3.07 6.79 -11.53
C TYR A 300 -3.39 5.59 -12.44
N GLY A 301 -4.40 5.74 -13.29
CA GLY A 301 -4.75 4.75 -14.31
C GLY A 301 -5.61 3.56 -13.82
N ARG A 302 -6.28 2.90 -14.77
CA ARG A 302 -7.25 1.82 -14.48
C ARG A 302 -6.59 0.59 -13.85
N LYS A 303 -5.38 0.22 -14.30
CA LYS A 303 -4.64 -0.95 -13.79
C LYS A 303 -4.32 -0.81 -12.30
N VAL A 304 -3.80 0.34 -11.88
CA VAL A 304 -3.50 0.64 -10.47
C VAL A 304 -4.78 0.62 -9.65
N LYS A 305 -5.82 1.35 -10.07
CA LYS A 305 -7.13 1.36 -9.36
C LYS A 305 -7.70 -0.05 -9.14
N ARG A 306 -7.57 -0.95 -10.12
CA ARG A 306 -7.98 -2.36 -9.98
C ARG A 306 -7.12 -3.12 -8.98
N LYS A 307 -5.79 -2.92 -8.98
CA LYS A 307 -4.88 -3.55 -8.01
C LYS A 307 -5.13 -3.06 -6.59
N LEU A 308 -5.55 -1.81 -6.39
CA LEU A 308 -5.89 -1.29 -5.05
C LEU A 308 -7.07 -2.04 -4.40
N LEU A 309 -8.04 -2.52 -5.18
CA LEU A 309 -9.13 -3.36 -4.67
C LEU A 309 -8.65 -4.72 -4.14
N ASN A 310 -7.46 -5.17 -4.57
CA ASN A 310 -6.86 -6.44 -4.14
C ASN A 310 -6.01 -6.32 -2.88
N ILE A 311 -5.86 -5.11 -2.32
CA ILE A 311 -5.12 -4.90 -1.09
C ILE A 311 -5.94 -5.44 0.10
N PRO A 312 -5.39 -6.34 0.93
CA PRO A 312 -6.07 -6.85 2.12
C PRO A 312 -6.45 -5.72 3.09
N PRO A 313 -7.55 -5.86 3.85
CA PRO A 313 -8.08 -4.80 4.71
C PRO A 313 -7.17 -4.44 5.89
N PHE A 314 -6.18 -5.28 6.19
CA PHE A 314 -5.16 -5.00 7.22
C PHE A 314 -4.02 -4.08 6.75
N PHE A 315 -4.08 -3.57 5.52
CA PHE A 315 -3.20 -2.52 5.01
C PHE A 315 -3.93 -1.18 4.93
N HIS A 316 -3.23 -0.12 5.31
CA HIS A 316 -3.65 1.24 5.03
C HIS A 316 -3.17 1.69 3.66
N ILE A 317 -4.01 2.38 2.90
CA ILE A 317 -3.66 2.88 1.57
C ILE A 317 -3.42 4.39 1.65
N GLU A 318 -2.19 4.81 1.39
CA GLU A 318 -1.85 6.22 1.19
C GLU A 318 -1.83 6.51 -0.32
N ASN A 319 -2.96 6.98 -0.84
CA ASN A 319 -3.11 7.30 -2.25
C ASN A 319 -2.89 8.81 -2.48
N THR A 320 -1.86 9.15 -3.25
CA THR A 320 -1.54 10.55 -3.57
C THR A 320 -2.44 11.16 -4.66
N MET A 321 -3.36 10.37 -5.24
CA MET A 321 -4.38 10.81 -6.20
C MET A 321 -3.81 11.63 -7.37
N LYS A 322 -2.61 11.26 -7.83
CA LYS A 322 -1.92 12.02 -8.88
C LYS A 322 -2.63 11.84 -10.21
N ASP A 323 -2.73 12.93 -10.95
CA ASP A 323 -3.35 13.02 -12.28
C ASP A 323 -2.41 13.59 -13.35
N SER A 324 -1.23 14.08 -12.95
CA SER A 324 -0.24 14.73 -13.82
C SER A 324 1.19 14.30 -13.52
N GLU A 325 2.09 14.39 -14.50
CA GLU A 325 3.53 14.14 -14.34
C GLU A 325 4.24 15.31 -13.62
N ILE A 326 3.60 16.47 -13.55
CA ILE A 326 4.08 17.64 -12.81
C ILE A 326 3.51 17.59 -11.40
N GLN A 327 4.40 17.58 -10.42
CA GLN A 327 4.04 17.49 -9.01
C GLN A 327 4.56 18.75 -8.30
N PRO A 328 3.72 19.79 -8.07
CA PRO A 328 4.17 21.09 -7.56
C PRO A 328 4.85 21.03 -6.19
N GLN A 329 4.56 19.98 -5.43
CA GLN A 329 5.08 19.76 -4.08
C GLN A 329 6.33 18.86 -4.05
N PHE A 330 6.90 18.51 -5.21
CA PHE A 330 8.14 17.74 -5.23
C PHE A 330 9.33 18.65 -4.97
N TYR A 331 10.28 18.14 -4.18
CA TYR A 331 11.60 18.75 -4.08
C TYR A 331 12.40 18.37 -5.32
N SER A 332 13.17 19.31 -5.88
CA SER A 332 14.15 19.02 -6.94
C SER A 332 15.24 18.11 -6.38
N PHE A 333 14.98 16.80 -6.41
CA PHE A 333 15.83 15.79 -5.83
C PHE A 333 17.15 15.64 -6.62
N ASN A 334 17.10 15.84 -7.94
CA ASN A 334 18.24 15.75 -8.86
C ASN A 334 19.19 16.96 -8.81
N VAL A 335 19.19 17.69 -7.69
CA VAL A 335 20.16 18.74 -7.39
C VAL A 335 21.13 18.22 -6.34
N ALA A 336 22.33 17.81 -6.76
CA ALA A 336 23.33 17.32 -5.84
C ALA A 336 23.85 18.45 -4.95
N MET A 337 23.86 18.22 -3.65
CA MET A 337 24.32 19.21 -2.67
C MET A 337 25.83 19.42 -2.71
N LYS A 338 26.61 18.40 -3.13
CA LYS A 338 28.05 18.51 -3.30
C LYS A 338 28.46 19.54 -4.37
N ASP A 339 27.60 19.76 -5.37
CA ASP A 339 27.83 20.72 -6.46
C ASP A 339 27.64 22.18 -6.02
N LYS A 340 27.00 22.42 -4.86
CA LYS A 340 26.75 23.77 -4.35
C LYS A 340 27.99 24.39 -3.71
N LYS A 341 28.16 25.70 -3.90
CA LYS A 341 29.21 26.49 -3.22
C LYS A 341 29.13 26.32 -1.71
N GLY A 342 30.26 26.00 -1.08
CA GLY A 342 30.37 25.82 0.37
C GLY A 342 30.08 24.40 0.89
N SER A 343 29.78 23.44 0.00
CA SER A 343 29.52 22.03 0.34
C SER A 343 30.66 21.38 1.15
N LYS A 344 31.92 21.77 0.92
CA LYS A 344 33.11 21.26 1.65
C LYS A 344 33.01 21.39 3.18
N LYS A 345 32.27 22.40 3.67
CA LYS A 345 32.07 22.68 5.11
C LYS A 345 30.86 21.95 5.70
N VAL A 346 30.03 21.34 4.87
CA VAL A 346 28.81 20.62 5.26
C VAL A 346 29.18 19.22 5.75
N ASP A 347 28.52 18.78 6.80
CA ASP A 347 28.53 17.42 7.30
C ASP A 347 27.24 16.72 6.89
N PHE A 348 27.34 15.88 5.86
CA PHE A 348 26.22 15.17 5.27
C PHE A 348 25.67 14.06 6.18
N THR A 349 26.41 13.64 7.22
CA THR A 349 25.94 12.66 8.21
C THR A 349 24.76 13.18 9.04
N ASN A 350 24.47 14.48 9.00
CA ASN A 350 23.30 15.03 9.68
C ASN A 350 21.98 14.60 9.06
N GLY A 351 21.94 14.03 7.84
CA GLY A 351 20.72 13.53 7.20
C GLY A 351 19.57 14.56 7.07
N CYS A 352 18.33 14.08 6.96
CA CYS A 352 17.11 14.88 6.97
C CYS A 352 16.00 14.14 7.75
N SER A 353 14.86 14.79 8.00
CA SER A 353 13.77 14.24 8.79
C SER A 353 13.24 12.89 8.30
N ASN A 354 13.49 12.53 7.03
CA ASN A 354 13.08 11.24 6.49
C ASN A 354 13.70 10.06 7.28
N ILE A 355 14.93 10.17 7.79
CA ILE A 355 15.56 9.05 8.50
C ILE A 355 14.91 8.79 9.87
N GLU A 356 14.22 9.78 10.44
CA GLU A 356 13.45 9.65 11.70
C GLU A 356 11.97 9.33 11.44
N GLN A 357 11.41 9.93 10.40
CA GLN A 357 9.98 9.86 10.11
C GLN A 357 9.62 8.62 9.30
N CYS A 358 10.42 8.29 8.29
CA CYS A 358 10.24 7.13 7.40
C CYS A 358 11.10 5.94 7.85
N GLY A 359 12.35 6.19 8.28
CA GLY A 359 13.27 5.15 8.75
C GLY A 359 14.12 4.52 7.65
N ILE A 360 14.52 3.25 7.86
CA ILE A 360 15.40 2.50 6.94
C ILE A 360 14.73 2.37 5.57
N GLY A 361 15.53 2.39 4.51
CA GLY A 361 15.09 1.98 3.17
C GLY A 361 15.55 0.57 2.85
N LEU A 362 14.64 -0.37 2.62
CA LEU A 362 14.94 -1.63 1.95
C LEU A 362 14.60 -1.51 0.47
N THR A 363 15.56 -1.84 -0.39
CA THR A 363 15.38 -1.82 -1.85
C THR A 363 15.88 -3.14 -2.45
N PRO A 364 15.71 -3.37 -3.76
CA PRO A 364 16.27 -4.55 -4.42
C PRO A 364 17.77 -4.72 -4.17
N THR A 365 18.52 -3.61 -4.04
CA THR A 365 19.99 -3.62 -3.92
C THR A 365 20.54 -3.71 -2.50
N GLY A 366 19.73 -3.42 -1.46
CA GLY A 366 20.19 -3.50 -0.07
C GLY A 366 19.36 -2.69 0.92
N TYR A 367 19.90 -2.51 2.12
CA TYR A 367 19.38 -1.62 3.16
C TYR A 367 20.18 -0.32 3.19
N TYR A 368 19.47 0.79 3.37
CA TYR A 368 19.98 2.16 3.28
C TYR A 368 19.43 3.01 4.42
N PRO A 369 20.06 4.15 4.76
CA PRO A 369 19.57 5.05 5.80
C PRO A 369 18.17 5.63 5.49
N CYS A 370 17.75 5.63 4.23
CA CYS A 370 16.39 5.89 3.76
C CYS A 370 16.19 5.31 2.36
N ALA A 371 14.95 5.09 1.91
CA ALA A 371 14.68 4.49 0.59
C ALA A 371 15.15 5.36 -0.59
N ILE A 372 15.20 6.70 -0.42
CA ILE A 372 15.75 7.63 -1.42
C ILE A 372 17.23 7.31 -1.72
N ALA A 373 18.02 6.97 -0.69
CA ALA A 373 19.43 6.62 -0.86
C ALA A 373 19.58 5.35 -1.72
N GLY A 374 18.72 4.34 -1.52
CA GLY A 374 18.70 3.17 -2.40
C GLY A 374 18.27 3.50 -3.84
N GLY A 375 17.37 4.46 -4.03
CA GLY A 375 17.04 5.01 -5.35
C GLY A 375 18.24 5.67 -6.05
N ILE A 376 19.10 6.39 -5.31
CA ILE A 376 20.38 6.93 -5.84
C ILE A 376 21.31 5.79 -6.21
N ASP A 377 21.55 4.86 -5.28
CA ASP A 377 22.51 3.77 -5.46
C ASP A 377 22.19 2.89 -6.66
N ARG A 378 20.89 2.63 -6.90
CA ARG A 378 20.40 1.93 -8.09
C ARG A 378 20.87 2.58 -9.39
N VAL A 379 20.72 3.90 -9.51
CA VAL A 379 21.05 4.62 -10.75
C VAL A 379 22.56 4.74 -10.87
N ALA A 380 23.23 5.08 -9.77
CA ALA A 380 24.67 5.29 -9.75
C ALA A 380 25.48 3.99 -9.90
N GLY A 381 24.93 2.86 -9.47
CA GLY A 381 25.55 1.53 -9.60
C GLY A 381 26.67 1.28 -8.60
N TRP A 382 26.72 1.99 -7.48
CA TRP A 382 27.81 1.85 -6.50
C TRP A 382 27.66 0.64 -5.58
N ASN A 383 26.43 0.12 -5.43
CA ASN A 383 26.12 -1.10 -4.66
C ASN A 383 26.58 -1.03 -3.19
N LEU A 384 26.38 0.13 -2.54
CA LEU A 384 26.85 0.41 -1.18
C LEU A 384 25.88 -0.04 -0.08
N GLY A 385 24.65 -0.45 -0.44
CA GLY A 385 23.63 -0.86 0.53
C GLY A 385 24.07 -2.05 1.38
N ARG A 386 23.70 -2.03 2.67
CA ARG A 386 23.92 -3.17 3.57
C ARG A 386 23.14 -4.39 3.06
N LYS A 387 23.69 -5.59 3.22
CA LYS A 387 23.06 -6.82 2.71
C LYS A 387 22.02 -7.39 3.66
N GLU A 388 22.17 -7.11 4.95
CA GLU A 388 21.30 -7.57 6.03
C GLU A 388 20.69 -6.38 6.78
N ILE A 389 19.67 -6.64 7.59
CA ILE A 389 19.06 -5.62 8.46
C ILE A 389 20.16 -5.07 9.38
N PRO A 390 20.43 -3.76 9.39
CA PRO A 390 21.56 -3.19 10.12
C PRO A 390 21.40 -3.41 11.63
N GLU A 391 22.52 -3.67 12.31
CA GLU A 391 22.56 -3.72 13.76
C GLU A 391 22.18 -2.36 14.39
N GLU A 392 21.79 -2.40 15.66
CA GLU A 392 21.29 -1.22 16.38
C GLU A 392 22.30 -0.06 16.37
N GLN A 393 23.58 -0.39 16.52
CA GLN A 393 24.73 0.53 16.48
C GLN A 393 25.09 1.05 15.09
N ASP A 394 24.62 0.44 13.99
CA ASP A 394 24.92 0.92 12.64
C ASP A 394 23.98 2.06 12.23
N ASP A 395 24.40 3.29 12.50
CA ASP A 395 23.72 4.51 12.03
C ASP A 395 23.84 4.75 10.52
N MET A 396 24.61 3.94 9.79
CA MET A 396 24.85 4.08 8.35
C MET A 396 25.42 5.45 7.96
N LEU A 397 26.34 5.96 8.79
CA LEU A 397 26.88 7.32 8.66
C LEU A 397 27.70 7.53 7.38
N ASP A 398 28.41 6.49 6.96
CA ASP A 398 29.09 6.40 5.67
C ASP A 398 28.10 6.58 4.51
N LEU A 399 26.99 5.83 4.53
CA LEU A 399 25.94 5.93 3.51
C LEU A 399 25.25 7.29 3.56
N LEU A 400 25.01 7.84 4.76
CA LEU A 400 24.46 9.19 4.90
C LEU A 400 25.40 10.23 4.30
N ASN A 401 26.70 10.14 4.58
CA ASN A 401 27.68 11.08 4.05
C ASN A 401 27.71 11.05 2.52
N GLU A 402 27.69 9.86 1.92
CA GLU A 402 27.70 9.70 0.48
C GLU A 402 26.38 10.18 -0.13
N PHE A 403 25.26 9.53 0.19
CA PHE A 403 23.99 9.75 -0.51
C PHE A 403 23.35 11.11 -0.23
N CYS A 404 23.49 11.67 0.98
CA CYS A 404 22.97 13.01 1.25
C CYS A 404 23.70 14.10 0.45
N SER A 405 24.94 13.84 0.03
CA SER A 405 25.70 14.76 -0.81
C SER A 405 25.14 14.86 -2.24
N TYR A 406 24.43 13.83 -2.72
CA TYR A 406 23.74 13.84 -4.02
C TYR A 406 22.25 14.21 -3.93
N CYS A 407 21.69 14.28 -2.72
CA CYS A 407 20.25 14.40 -2.55
C CYS A 407 19.80 15.86 -2.34
N GLY A 408 19.05 16.42 -3.30
CA GLY A 408 18.49 17.78 -3.16
C GLY A 408 17.54 17.96 -1.97
N ARG A 409 16.93 16.87 -1.49
CA ARG A 409 16.11 16.85 -0.26
C ARG A 409 16.88 17.29 0.98
N PHE A 410 18.20 17.11 1.01
CA PHE A 410 19.04 17.53 2.13
C PHE A 410 19.00 19.05 2.34
N GLU A 411 18.69 19.88 1.34
CA GLU A 411 18.55 21.32 1.56
C GLU A 411 17.31 21.70 2.38
N SER A 412 16.18 21.01 2.15
CA SER A 412 14.94 21.33 2.85
C SER A 412 14.92 20.78 4.28
N ARG A 413 15.63 19.68 4.54
CA ARG A 413 15.89 19.05 5.86
C ARG A 413 14.66 18.51 6.58
N TYR A 414 13.57 19.27 6.59
CA TYR A 414 12.28 18.94 7.15
C TYR A 414 11.24 18.91 6.03
N PHE A 415 10.10 18.28 6.29
CA PHE A 415 8.91 18.51 5.47
C PHE A 415 8.55 20.00 5.48
N THR A 416 8.48 20.58 4.29
CA THR A 416 8.06 21.96 4.07
C THR A 416 6.61 21.92 3.67
N LEU A 417 5.75 22.67 4.38
CA LEU A 417 4.36 22.82 4.00
C LEU A 417 4.23 23.32 2.55
N PRO A 418 3.25 22.83 1.77
CA PRO A 418 3.09 23.22 0.37
C PRO A 418 3.09 24.74 0.14
N GLU A 419 2.41 25.49 1.01
CA GLU A 419 2.31 26.97 1.00
C GLU A 419 3.68 27.68 1.13
N LEU A 420 4.69 27.01 1.72
CA LEU A 420 6.03 27.52 1.96
C LEU A 420 7.05 26.96 0.95
N MET A 421 6.64 26.06 0.07
CA MET A 421 7.51 25.54 -0.98
C MET A 421 7.78 26.63 -2.02
N PRO A 422 9.05 26.81 -2.44
CA PRO A 422 9.34 27.72 -3.55
C PRO A 422 8.71 27.18 -4.84
N ASN A 423 8.35 28.07 -5.76
CA ASN A 423 8.01 27.66 -7.12
C ASN A 423 9.18 26.85 -7.69
N SER A 424 8.95 25.58 -8.00
CA SER A 424 9.97 24.72 -8.60
C SER A 424 9.79 24.69 -10.11
N THR A 425 10.87 24.93 -10.84
CA THR A 425 10.95 24.53 -12.24
C THR A 425 11.09 23.00 -12.27
N PRO A 426 10.16 22.25 -12.88
CA PRO A 426 10.26 20.80 -12.90
C PRO A 426 11.50 20.30 -13.64
N GLY A 427 12.14 19.26 -13.11
CA GLY A 427 13.24 18.56 -13.79
C GLY A 427 14.59 19.28 -13.76
N VAL A 428 14.81 20.20 -12.81
CA VAL A 428 16.13 20.81 -12.59
C VAL A 428 17.15 19.74 -12.18
N MET A 429 18.31 19.76 -12.84
CA MET A 429 19.38 18.79 -12.66
C MET A 429 20.72 19.50 -12.43
N SER A 430 21.60 18.92 -11.59
CA SER A 430 22.98 19.39 -11.45
C SER A 430 23.96 18.53 -12.25
N SER A 431 25.17 19.04 -12.50
CA SER A 431 26.19 18.36 -13.32
C SER A 431 26.52 16.95 -12.82
N SER A 432 26.55 16.73 -11.49
CA SER A 432 26.76 15.39 -10.94
C SER A 432 25.64 14.42 -11.27
N TRP A 433 24.39 14.88 -11.35
CA TRP A 433 23.26 14.04 -11.74
C TRP A 433 23.23 13.78 -13.24
N GLU A 434 23.58 14.77 -14.07
CA GLU A 434 23.76 14.60 -15.51
C GLU A 434 24.77 13.48 -15.79
N GLN A 435 25.93 13.54 -15.14
CA GLN A 435 26.96 12.50 -15.23
C GLN A 435 26.44 11.12 -14.78
N ILE A 436 25.77 11.03 -13.62
CA ILE A 436 25.21 9.75 -13.11
C ILE A 436 24.25 9.13 -14.12
N TYR A 437 23.39 9.93 -14.76
CA TYR A 437 22.45 9.43 -15.74
C TYR A 437 23.12 9.03 -17.05
N ASP A 438 24.14 9.75 -17.50
CA ASP A 438 24.87 9.40 -18.71
C ASP A 438 25.68 8.10 -18.51
N GLU A 439 26.31 7.93 -17.36
CA GLU A 439 26.95 6.65 -16.98
C GLU A 439 25.94 5.51 -16.88
N TRP A 440 24.75 5.77 -16.32
CA TRP A 440 23.68 4.76 -16.25
C TRP A 440 23.21 4.34 -17.65
N LYS A 441 23.06 5.28 -18.58
CA LYS A 441 22.71 4.97 -19.98
C LYS A 441 23.81 4.15 -20.64
N ALA A 442 25.07 4.53 -20.46
CA ALA A 442 26.21 3.82 -21.03
C ALA A 442 26.25 2.34 -20.58
N ARG A 443 26.02 2.07 -19.28
CA ARG A 443 25.97 0.70 -18.72
C ARG A 443 24.87 -0.20 -19.27
N ARG A 444 23.83 0.34 -19.94
CA ARG A 444 22.73 -0.46 -20.52
C ARG A 444 22.88 -0.72 -22.02
N VAL A 445 23.78 0.01 -22.68
CA VAL A 445 24.08 -0.16 -24.10
C VAL A 445 25.26 -1.14 -24.29
N SER A 446 26.16 -1.21 -23.30
CA SER A 446 27.15 -2.29 -23.14
C SER A 446 26.50 -3.58 -22.67
#